data_AF-A0A7X8JDN3-F1
#
_entry.id   AF-A0A7X8JDN3-F1
#
_cell.length_a   1.000
_cell.length_b   1.000
_cell.length_c   1.000
_cell.angle_alpha   90.00
_cell.angle_beta   90.00
_cell.angle_gamma   90.00
#
_symmetry.space_group_name_H-M   'P 1'
#
loop_
_entity.id
_entity.type
_entity.pdbx_description
1 polymer ?
#
loop_
_entity_poly.entity_id
_entity_poly.type
_entity_poly.pdbx_seq_one_letter_code
_entity_poly.pdbx_strand_id
1 'polypeptide(L)' 'MDAEFVNFVAGLLKIDPALLKEDSTAATMPEWDSLNHWMIIGELEGKYGVEFSMDEAVEFENLGDIYQMIQIKRKN' A
#
# COMPACT_ATOMS: atom_id res chain seq x y z
N MET A 1 -5.78 -0.73 -9.55
CA MET A 1 -6.23 -0.50 -8.16
C MET A 1 -7.59 0.17 -8.16
N ASP A 2 -8.43 -0.06 -7.14
CA ASP A 2 -9.68 0.69 -6.99
C ASP A 2 -9.48 2.10 -6.38
N ALA A 3 -10.47 2.97 -6.55
CA ALA A 3 -10.37 4.37 -6.11
C ALA A 3 -10.35 4.50 -4.57
N GLU A 4 -10.95 3.55 -3.85
CA GLU A 4 -10.99 3.59 -2.38
C GLU A 4 -9.59 3.37 -1.80
N PHE A 5 -8.88 2.37 -2.32
CA PHE A 5 -7.52 2.04 -1.96
C PHE A 5 -6.57 3.21 -2.25
N VAL A 6 -6.64 3.77 -3.46
CA VAL A 6 -5.77 4.89 -3.86
C VAL A 6 -5.99 6.11 -2.97
N ASN A 7 -7.25 6.48 -2.71
CA ASN A 7 -7.56 7.61 -1.84
C ASN A 7 -7.09 7.40 -0.40
N PHE A 8 -7.16 6.17 0.10
CA PHE A 8 -6.71 5.85 1.45
C PHE A 8 -5.20 6.04 1.58
N VAL A 9 -4.41 5.42 0.68
CA VAL A 9 -2.94 5.51 0.72
C VAL A 9 -2.48 6.95 0.47
N ALA A 10 -3.12 7.67 -0.46
CA ALA A 10 -2.85 9.09 -0.69
C ALA A 10 -3.08 9.93 0.58
N GLY A 11 -4.13 9.61 1.35
CA GLY A 11 -4.43 10.25 2.64
C GLY A 11 -3.35 9.98 3.70
N LEU A 12 -2.82 8.76 3.77
CA LEU A 12 -1.71 8.41 4.68
C LEU A 12 -0.43 9.17 4.33
N LEU A 13 -0.12 9.25 3.04
CA LEU A 13 1.05 9.95 2.51
C LEU A 13 0.87 11.48 2.42
N LYS A 14 -0.36 11.98 2.61
CA LYS A 14 -0.75 13.40 2.49
C LYS A 14 -0.42 13.99 1.11
N ILE A 15 -0.65 13.21 0.05
CA ILE A 15 -0.42 13.60 -1.34
C ILE A 15 -1.71 13.55 -2.16
N ASP A 16 -1.66 14.07 -3.38
CA ASP A 16 -2.77 13.96 -4.34
C ASP A 16 -2.89 12.50 -4.84
N PRO A 17 -4.08 11.85 -4.74
CA PRO A 17 -4.29 10.50 -5.24
C PRO A 17 -4.00 10.35 -6.74
N ALA A 18 -4.06 11.42 -7.53
CA ALA A 18 -3.70 11.41 -8.95
C ALA A 18 -2.21 11.12 -9.21
N LEU A 19 -1.35 11.28 -8.19
CA LEU A 19 0.07 10.96 -8.27
C LEU A 19 0.34 9.45 -8.08
N LEU A 20 -0.56 8.73 -7.41
CA LEU A 20 -0.38 7.31 -7.13
C LEU A 20 -0.76 6.43 -8.32
N LYS A 21 0.10 5.47 -8.61
CA LYS A 21 -0.04 4.47 -9.67
C LYS A 21 0.41 3.10 -9.16
N GLU A 22 0.12 2.06 -9.94
CA GLU A 22 0.49 0.69 -9.56
C GLU A 22 2.00 0.52 -9.44
N ASP A 23 2.77 1.20 -10.29
CA ASP A 23 4.24 1.21 -10.28
C ASP A 23 4.85 2.23 -9.30
N SER A 24 4.03 2.90 -8.47
CA SER A 24 4.55 3.82 -7.46
C SER A 24 5.34 3.05 -6.41
N THR A 25 6.57 3.48 -6.20
CA THR A 25 7.53 2.89 -5.25
C THR A 25 8.06 3.95 -4.28
N ALA A 26 8.68 3.49 -3.20
CA ALA A 26 9.42 4.34 -2.26
C ALA A 26 10.53 5.17 -2.93
N ALA A 27 11.10 4.71 -4.05
CA ALA A 27 12.12 5.45 -4.79
C ALA A 27 11.54 6.59 -5.63
N THR A 28 10.31 6.44 -6.12
CA THR A 28 9.62 7.43 -6.95
C THR A 28 8.81 8.45 -6.14
N MET A 29 8.46 8.10 -4.90
CA MET A 29 7.62 8.90 -4.01
C MET A 29 8.41 9.26 -2.74
N PRO A 30 8.94 10.49 -2.63
CA PRO A 30 9.69 10.93 -1.45
C PRO A 30 8.93 10.79 -0.13
N GLU A 31 7.60 10.86 -0.18
CA GLU A 31 6.70 10.73 0.96
C GLU A 31 6.59 9.28 1.43
N TRP A 32 6.91 8.30 0.59
CA TRP A 32 6.90 6.88 0.94
C TRP A 32 8.32 6.41 1.28
N ASP A 33 8.78 6.74 2.47
CA ASP A 33 10.06 6.23 2.99
C ASP A 33 9.91 4.87 3.70
N SER A 34 11.01 4.36 4.27
CA SER A 34 11.02 3.07 4.96
C SER A 34 10.14 3.02 6.21
N LEU A 35 9.88 4.15 6.89
CA LEU A 35 8.99 4.18 8.05
C LEU A 35 7.53 4.19 7.59
N ASN A 36 7.23 5.00 6.57
CA ASN A 36 5.90 5.07 5.99
C ASN A 36 5.49 3.77 5.31
N HIS A 37 6.44 2.98 4.80
CA HIS A 37 6.18 1.62 4.31
C HIS A 37 5.47 0.75 5.34
N TRP A 38 6.04 0.64 6.55
CA TRP A 38 5.46 -0.17 7.62
C TRP A 38 4.15 0.41 8.14
N MET A 39 4.03 1.74 8.21
CA MET A 39 2.79 2.41 8.58
C MET A 39 1.67 2.12 7.57
N ILE A 40 1.94 2.23 6.26
CA ILE A 40 0.97 1.94 5.20
C ILE A 40 0.47 0.50 5.32
N ILE A 41 1.39 -0.45 5.51
CA ILE A 41 1.05 -1.87 5.66
C ILE A 41 0.09 -2.06 6.86
N GLY A 42 0.44 -1.56 8.05
CA GLY A 42 -0.41 -1.72 9.24
C GLY A 42 -1.79 -1.05 9.10
N GLU A 43 -1.85 0.12 8.48
CA GLU A 43 -3.11 0.82 8.21
C GLU A 43 -3.99 0.08 7.18
N LEU A 44 -3.36 -0.56 6.18
CA LEU A 44 -4.05 -1.39 5.20
C LEU A 44 -4.56 -2.70 5.81
N GLU A 45 -3.77 -3.35 6.66
CA GLU A 45 -4.20 -4.54 7.43
C GLU A 45 -5.47 -4.23 8.22
N GLY A 46 -5.45 -3.14 9.01
CA GLY A 46 -6.59 -2.71 9.80
C GLY A 46 -7.81 -2.34 8.95
N LYS A 47 -7.61 -1.62 7.84
CA LYS A 47 -8.69 -1.20 6.93
C LYS A 47 -9.37 -2.38 6.24
N TYR A 48 -8.59 -3.35 5.77
CA TYR A 48 -9.10 -4.44 4.94
C TYR A 48 -9.32 -5.75 5.70
N GLY A 49 -8.93 -5.81 6.98
CA GLY A 49 -9.05 -6.99 7.83
C GLY A 49 -8.16 -8.14 7.35
N VAL A 50 -6.97 -7.82 6.86
CA VAL A 50 -5.97 -8.79 6.39
C VAL A 50 -4.72 -8.69 7.27
N GLU A 51 -3.90 -9.74 7.26
CA GLU A 51 -2.57 -9.74 7.89
C GLU A 51 -1.51 -10.17 6.86
N PHE A 52 -0.43 -9.42 6.79
CA PHE A 52 0.75 -9.72 5.98
C PHE A 52 1.85 -10.32 6.86
N SER A 53 2.57 -11.30 6.33
CA SER A 53 3.80 -11.76 6.96
C SER A 53 4.91 -10.73 6.77
N MET A 54 5.98 -10.81 7.59
CA MET A 54 7.17 -9.98 7.37
C MET A 54 7.79 -10.23 5.99
N ASP A 55 7.79 -11.47 5.52
CA ASP A 55 8.35 -11.82 4.21
C ASP A 55 7.55 -11.15 3.09
N GLU A 56 6.21 -11.22 3.15
CA GLU A 56 5.32 -10.53 2.20
C GLU A 56 5.56 -9.01 2.22
N ALA A 57 5.63 -8.43 3.43
CA ALA A 57 5.82 -7.00 3.63
C ALA A 57 7.16 -6.47 3.07
N VAL A 58 8.22 -7.28 3.12
CA VAL A 58 9.54 -6.93 2.58
C VAL A 58 9.61 -7.12 1.06
N GLU A 59 8.82 -8.04 0.51
CA GLU A 59 8.76 -8.31 -0.94
C GLU A 59 7.94 -7.27 -1.71
N PHE A 60 7.13 -6.44 -1.05
CA PHE A 60 6.37 -5.39 -1.73
C PHE A 60 7.29 -4.31 -2.31
N GLU A 61 7.45 -4.29 -3.64
CA GLU A 61 8.29 -3.32 -4.35
C GLU A 61 7.49 -2.06 -4.71
N ASN A 62 6.21 -2.23 -5.00
CA ASN A 62 5.33 -1.17 -5.48
C ASN A 62 3.92 -1.25 -4.88
N LEU A 63 3.13 -0.20 -5.10
CA LEU A 63 1.78 -0.09 -4.57
C LEU A 63 0.83 -1.16 -5.14
N GLY A 64 1.06 -1.57 -6.39
CA GLY A 64 0.33 -2.62 -7.05
C GLY A 64 0.47 -3.98 -6.35
N ASP A 65 1.68 -4.35 -5.90
CA ASP A 65 1.94 -5.61 -5.21
C ASP A 65 1.09 -5.72 -3.94
N ILE A 66 1.07 -4.66 -3.14
CA ILE A 66 0.29 -4.56 -1.91
C ILE A 66 -1.20 -4.73 -2.24
N TYR A 67 -1.70 -3.98 -3.23
CA TYR A 67 -3.10 -4.05 -3.63
C TYR A 67 -3.49 -5.47 -4.07
N GLN A 68 -2.69 -6.13 -4.91
CA GLN A 68 -2.97 -7.49 -5.37
C GLN A 68 -2.99 -8.48 -4.21
N MET A 69 -2.06 -8.36 -3.26
CA MET A 69 -2.02 -9.24 -2.09
C MET A 69 -3.28 -9.09 -1.23
N ILE A 70 -3.79 -7.86 -1.05
CA ILE A 70 -5.07 -7.61 -0.38
C ILE A 70 -6.21 -8.34 -1.11
N GLN A 71 -6.27 -8.23 -2.44
CA GLN A 71 -7.32 -8.89 -3.22
C GLN A 71 -7.25 -10.42 -3.13
N ILE A 72 -6.05 -11.00 -3.03
CA ILE A 72 -5.85 -12.43 -2.85
C ILE A 72 -6.35 -12.85 -1.47
N LYS A 73 -5.89 -12.17 -0.40
CA LYS A 73 -6.26 -12.51 0.99
C LYS A 73 -7.75 -12.32 1.27
N ARG A 74 -8.40 -11.31 0.70
CA ARG A 74 -9.85 -11.05 0.87
C ARG A 74 -10.76 -12.04 0.14
N LYS A 75 -10.23 -12.77 -0.85
CA LYS A 75 -10.98 -13.80 -1.58
C LYS A 75 -10.97 -15.17 -0.89
N ASN A 76 -10.07 -15.37 0.07
CA ASN A 76 -10.00 -16.56 0.91
C ASN A 76 -10.80 -16.38 2.19
#